data_AF-A0A1B1TDG6-F1
#
_entry.id   AF-A0A1B1TDG6-F1
#
_cell.length_a   1.000
_cell.length_b   1.000
_cell.length_c   1.000
_cell.angle_alpha   90.00
_cell.angle_beta   90.00
_cell.angle_gamma   90.00
#
_symmetry.space_group_name_H-M   'P 1'
#
loop_
_entity.id
_entity.type
_entity.pdbx_description
1 polymer ?
#
loop_
_entity_poly.entity_id
_entity_poly.type
_entity_poly.pdbx_seq_one_letter_code
_entity_poly.pdbx_strand_id
1 'polypeptide(L)'
;MTSVWIMIKCDCGNHFGIKKGAHISCSRCGGMNEYIICKSFSSPIELHSAVSSANAPEDIKKIINSKLKDIEKRKKRFYPEDDDTSKLKIIMKSATNENGILTMNNLIKALEDNSVGNINPENLIQASESEGYIIRSGVNQWTWL
;
A
#
# COMPACT_ATOMS: atom_id res chain seq x y z
N MET A 1 -13.95 23.69 15.71
CA MET A 1 -14.79 23.41 14.53
C MET A 1 -13.93 22.71 13.49
N THR A 2 -14.27 21.49 13.08
CA THR A 2 -13.58 20.76 12.01
C THR A 2 -13.83 21.46 10.67
N SER A 3 -12.77 21.75 9.92
CA SER A 3 -12.88 22.40 8.62
C SER A 3 -13.40 21.40 7.60
N VAL A 4 -14.56 21.69 6.99
CA VAL A 4 -15.13 20.88 5.91
C VAL A 4 -14.61 21.41 4.57
N TRP A 5 -14.19 20.50 3.71
CA TRP A 5 -13.72 20.77 2.36
C TRP A 5 -14.75 20.28 1.35
N ILE A 6 -14.96 21.01 0.27
CA ILE A 6 -15.93 20.61 -0.77
C ILE A 6 -15.27 20.62 -2.15
N MET A 7 -15.62 19.62 -2.95
CA MET A 7 -15.26 19.51 -4.35
C MET A 7 -16.41 20.07 -5.20
N ILE A 8 -16.05 20.93 -6.14
CA ILE A 8 -16.97 21.62 -7.02
C ILE A 8 -16.64 21.26 -8.47
N LYS A 9 -17.65 21.04 -9.29
CA LYS A 9 -17.55 20.95 -10.75
C LYS A 9 -18.07 22.24 -11.37
N CYS A 10 -17.21 22.94 -12.10
CA CYS A 10 -17.57 24.10 -12.90
C CYS A 10 -18.30 23.68 -14.18
N ASP A 11 -19.13 24.56 -14.73
CA ASP A 11 -19.68 24.47 -16.09
C ASP A 11 -18.63 24.19 -17.18
N CYS A 12 -17.42 24.76 -17.07
CA CYS A 12 -16.30 24.51 -17.98
C CYS A 12 -15.70 23.10 -17.87
N GLY A 13 -16.27 22.24 -17.02
CA GLY A 13 -15.85 20.86 -16.80
C GLY A 13 -14.68 20.69 -15.83
N ASN A 14 -14.08 21.78 -15.34
CA ASN A 14 -13.01 21.72 -14.35
C ASN A 14 -13.56 21.38 -12.96
N HIS A 15 -12.88 20.48 -12.25
CA HIS A 15 -13.12 20.23 -10.84
C HIS A 15 -12.10 21.00 -9.99
N PHE A 16 -12.54 21.57 -8.87
CA PHE A 16 -11.64 22.22 -7.93
C PHE A 16 -12.17 22.09 -6.50
N GLY A 17 -11.29 22.28 -5.54
CA GLY A 17 -11.59 22.13 -4.12
C GLY A 17 -11.55 23.47 -3.39
N ILE A 18 -12.49 23.70 -2.49
CA ILE A 18 -12.49 24.86 -1.60
C ILE A 18 -12.85 24.46 -0.17
N LYS A 19 -12.48 25.32 0.79
CA LYS A 19 -12.99 25.21 2.15
C LYS A 19 -14.46 25.67 2.17
N LYS A 20 -15.32 24.96 2.89
CA LYS A 20 -16.74 25.34 3.03
C LYS A 20 -16.85 26.75 3.60
N GLY A 21 -17.60 27.61 2.90
CA GLY A 21 -17.77 29.04 3.24
C GLY A 21 -16.74 29.99 2.61
N ALA A 22 -15.75 29.48 1.87
CA ALA A 22 -14.86 30.32 1.08
C ALA A 22 -15.52 30.84 -0.20
N HIS A 23 -14.97 31.91 -0.76
CA HIS A 23 -15.38 32.44 -2.06
C HIS A 23 -15.15 31.42 -3.18
N ILE A 24 -16.15 31.24 -4.05
CA ILE A 24 -16.11 30.28 -5.16
C ILE A 24 -15.69 31.02 -6.44
N SER A 25 -14.56 30.63 -6.99
CA SER A 25 -14.10 31.06 -8.31
C SER A 25 -13.32 29.92 -8.94
N CYS A 26 -13.67 29.56 -10.17
CA CYS A 26 -13.01 28.48 -10.87
C CYS A 26 -11.56 28.88 -11.23
N SER A 27 -10.59 28.12 -10.77
CA SER A 27 -9.16 28.36 -11.05
C SER A 27 -8.78 28.23 -12.53
N ARG A 28 -9.66 27.71 -13.39
CA ARG A 28 -9.43 27.52 -14.83
C ARG A 28 -10.04 28.62 -15.68
N CYS A 29 -11.33 28.92 -15.49
CA CYS A 29 -12.07 29.89 -16.32
C CYS A 29 -12.44 31.19 -15.60
N GLY A 30 -12.24 31.28 -14.28
CA GLY A 30 -12.65 32.43 -13.46
C GLY A 30 -14.16 32.52 -13.17
N GLY A 31 -14.97 31.60 -13.70
CA GLY A 31 -16.42 31.58 -13.52
C GLY A 31 -16.84 31.45 -12.05
N MET A 32 -17.96 32.10 -11.70
CA MET A 32 -18.45 32.24 -10.32
C MET A 32 -19.87 31.70 -10.07
N ASN A 33 -20.73 31.63 -11.10
CA ASN A 33 -22.17 31.47 -10.88
C ASN A 33 -22.72 30.07 -11.20
N GLU A 34 -22.13 29.33 -12.14
CA GLU A 34 -22.63 28.01 -12.53
C GLU A 34 -21.68 26.90 -12.11
N TYR A 35 -22.05 26.21 -11.04
CA TYR A 35 -21.27 25.09 -10.51
C TYR A 35 -22.12 24.09 -9.74
N ILE A 36 -21.60 22.87 -9.59
CA ILE A 36 -22.22 21.79 -8.84
C ILE A 36 -21.29 21.40 -7.69
N ILE A 37 -21.81 21.34 -6.46
CA ILE A 37 -21.10 20.75 -5.32
C ILE A 37 -21.20 19.23 -5.45
N CYS A 38 -20.07 18.56 -5.69
CA CYS A 38 -20.05 17.12 -5.94
C CYS A 38 -19.96 16.29 -4.65
N LYS A 39 -19.06 16.67 -3.74
CA LYS A 39 -18.76 15.89 -2.52
C LYS A 39 -18.10 16.75 -1.45
N SER A 40 -18.26 16.36 -0.19
CA SER A 40 -17.56 16.94 0.96
C SER A 40 -16.54 15.98 1.57
N PHE A 41 -15.46 16.52 2.10
CA PHE A 41 -14.34 15.81 2.70
C PHE A 41 -13.98 16.44 4.05
N SER A 42 -13.52 15.62 4.99
CA SER A 42 -12.98 16.06 6.28
C SER A 42 -11.49 16.40 6.20
N SER A 43 -10.80 15.91 5.16
CA SER A 43 -9.36 16.09 4.96
C SER A 43 -9.05 16.84 3.65
N PRO A 44 -8.14 17.84 3.67
CA PRO A 44 -7.69 18.50 2.45
C PRO A 44 -6.91 17.55 1.53
N ILE A 45 -6.26 16.52 2.08
CA ILE A 45 -5.50 15.53 1.31
C ILE A 45 -6.46 14.67 0.48
N GLU A 46 -7.57 14.24 1.08
CA GLU A 46 -8.61 13.47 0.37
C GLU A 46 -9.27 14.29 -0.73
N LEU A 47 -9.57 15.57 -0.44
CA LEU A 47 -10.08 16.51 -1.45
C LEU A 47 -9.10 16.65 -2.62
N HIS A 48 -7.80 16.85 -2.33
CA HIS A 48 -6.79 17.01 -3.36
C HIS A 48 -6.70 15.77 -4.27
N SER A 49 -6.69 14.57 -3.68
CA SER A 49 -6.69 13.31 -4.43
C SER A 49 -7.93 13.18 -5.33
N ALA A 50 -9.11 13.51 -4.81
CA ALA A 50 -10.37 13.46 -5.56
C ALA A 50 -10.40 14.44 -6.73
N VAL A 51 -9.96 15.69 -6.53
CA VAL A 51 -9.88 16.71 -7.58
C VAL A 51 -8.91 16.29 -8.67
N SER A 52 -7.72 15.82 -8.31
CA SER A 52 -6.71 15.36 -9.27
C SER A 52 -7.21 14.19 -10.11
N SER A 53 -7.90 13.22 -9.48
CA SER A 53 -8.50 12.07 -10.18
C SER A 53 -9.63 12.50 -11.14
N ALA A 54 -10.49 13.42 -10.70
CA ALA A 54 -11.61 13.91 -11.51
C ALA A 54 -11.14 14.71 -12.74
N ASN A 55 -10.01 15.40 -12.64
CA ASN A 55 -9.44 16.17 -13.75
C ASN A 55 -8.46 15.39 -14.63
N ALA A 56 -8.10 14.15 -14.28
CA ALA A 56 -7.18 13.35 -15.09
C ALA A 56 -7.80 12.99 -16.45
N PRO A 57 -7.07 13.20 -17.57
CA PRO A 57 -7.50 12.71 -18.88
C PRO A 57 -7.63 11.19 -18.91
N GLU A 58 -8.52 10.68 -19.78
CA GLU A 58 -8.82 9.25 -19.83
C GLU A 58 -7.60 8.39 -20.18
N ASP A 59 -6.73 8.88 -21.07
CA ASP A 59 -5.50 8.17 -21.43
C ASP A 59 -4.53 8.07 -20.25
N ILE A 60 -4.45 9.11 -19.42
CA ILE A 60 -3.64 9.08 -18.20
C ILE A 60 -4.23 8.09 -17.19
N LYS A 61 -5.56 8.06 -17.04
CA LYS A 61 -6.23 7.06 -16.18
C LYS A 61 -5.93 5.64 -16.63
N LYS A 62 -5.97 5.36 -17.94
CA LYS A 62 -5.61 4.04 -18.50
C LYS A 62 -4.16 3.67 -18.20
N ILE A 63 -3.22 4.60 -18.36
CA ILE A 63 -1.80 4.36 -18.07
C ILE A 63 -1.60 4.06 -16.59
N ILE A 64 -2.19 4.86 -15.69
CA ILE A 64 -2.10 4.63 -14.24
C ILE A 64 -2.67 3.26 -13.88
N ASN A 65 -3.88 2.95 -14.35
CA ASN A 65 -4.53 1.67 -14.07
C ASN A 65 -3.75 0.48 -14.64
N SER A 66 -3.14 0.62 -15.81
CA SER A 66 -2.26 -0.42 -16.37
C SER A 66 -1.05 -0.65 -15.48
N LYS A 67 -0.37 0.43 -15.06
CA LYS A 67 0.79 0.33 -14.17
C LYS A 67 0.44 -0.28 -12.81
N LEU A 68 -0.70 0.10 -12.23
CA LEU A 68 -1.19 -0.48 -10.98
C LEU A 68 -1.47 -1.98 -11.15
N LYS A 69 -2.16 -2.38 -12.23
CA LYS A 69 -2.38 -3.80 -12.56
C LYS A 69 -1.06 -4.55 -12.76
N ASP A 70 -0.06 -3.93 -13.37
CA ASP A 70 1.25 -4.56 -13.56
C ASP A 70 2.01 -4.71 -12.24
N ILE A 71 1.90 -3.73 -11.33
CA ILE A 71 2.43 -3.84 -9.96
C ILE A 71 1.72 -4.97 -9.20
N GLU A 72 0.39 -5.04 -9.27
CA GLU A 72 -0.40 -6.13 -8.66
C GLU A 72 -0.03 -7.49 -9.25
N LYS A 73 0.13 -7.59 -10.57
CA LYS A 73 0.59 -8.82 -11.23
C LYS A 73 2.00 -9.21 -10.81
N ARG A 74 2.92 -8.24 -10.65
CA ARG A 74 4.26 -8.51 -10.12
C ARG A 74 4.22 -9.01 -8.68
N LYS A 75 3.36 -8.42 -7.83
CA LYS A 75 3.09 -8.95 -6.50
C LYS A 75 2.56 -10.38 -6.59
N LYS A 76 1.54 -10.66 -7.40
CA LYS A 76 0.98 -12.01 -7.59
C LYS A 76 1.96 -13.02 -8.18
N ARG A 77 2.87 -12.63 -9.08
CA ARG A 77 3.94 -13.52 -9.58
C ARG A 77 4.99 -13.85 -8.53
N PHE A 78 5.15 -12.98 -7.53
CA PHE A 78 5.96 -13.25 -6.33
C PHE A 78 5.23 -14.15 -5.31
N TYR A 79 3.93 -14.38 -5.50
CA TYR A 79 3.08 -15.15 -4.59
C TYR A 79 2.10 -16.04 -5.40
N PRO A 80 2.55 -17.17 -5.95
CA PRO A 80 1.64 -18.16 -6.52
C PRO A 80 0.66 -18.66 -5.45
N GLU A 81 -0.53 -19.09 -5.85
CA GLU A 81 -1.57 -19.56 -4.92
C GLU A 81 -1.34 -21.00 -4.39
N ASP A 82 -0.22 -21.65 -4.75
CA ASP A 82 0.24 -22.97 -4.25
C ASP A 82 1.41 -22.86 -3.23
N ASP A 83 1.59 -21.69 -2.60
CA ASP A 83 2.91 -21.22 -2.12
C ASP A 83 3.01 -20.92 -0.61
N ASP A 84 2.52 -21.79 0.27
CA ASP A 84 2.75 -21.58 1.71
C ASP A 84 4.26 -21.62 2.03
N THR A 85 5.02 -22.48 1.37
CA THR A 85 6.46 -22.63 1.63
C THR A 85 7.28 -21.43 1.16
N SER A 86 7.02 -20.81 -0.01
CA SER A 86 7.81 -19.63 -0.41
C SER A 86 7.34 -18.34 0.26
N LYS A 87 6.07 -18.23 0.66
CA LYS A 87 5.63 -17.16 1.57
C LYS A 87 6.39 -17.19 2.89
N LEU A 88 6.52 -18.37 3.50
CA LEU A 88 7.26 -18.52 4.76
C LEU A 88 8.74 -18.18 4.61
N LYS A 89 9.38 -18.59 3.51
CA LYS A 89 10.76 -18.21 3.22
C LYS A 89 10.93 -16.70 3.07
N ILE A 90 9.97 -16.00 2.46
CA ILE A 90 9.99 -14.54 2.36
C ILE A 90 9.86 -13.89 3.75
N ILE A 91 8.95 -14.38 4.59
CA ILE A 91 8.79 -13.89 5.97
C ILE A 91 10.10 -14.10 6.75
N MET A 92 10.71 -15.29 6.66
CA MET A 92 12.00 -15.57 7.28
C MET A 92 13.10 -14.62 6.78
N LYS A 93 13.16 -14.34 5.47
CA LYS A 93 14.13 -13.37 4.92
C LYS A 93 13.89 -11.96 5.46
N SER A 94 12.62 -11.54 5.57
CA SER A 94 12.27 -10.23 6.13
C SER A 94 12.59 -10.11 7.63
N ALA A 95 12.59 -11.23 8.37
CA ALA A 95 12.99 -11.30 9.77
C ALA A 95 14.51 -11.32 9.99
N THR A 96 15.28 -11.48 8.91
CA THR A 96 16.75 -11.49 8.95
C THR A 96 17.26 -10.06 9.07
N ASN A 97 18.13 -9.79 10.05
CA ASN A 97 18.66 -8.45 10.27
C ASN A 97 19.70 -8.05 9.20
N GLU A 98 20.18 -6.80 9.28
CA GLU A 98 21.18 -6.24 8.37
C GLU A 98 22.52 -7.00 8.33
N ASN A 99 22.84 -7.76 9.40
CA ASN A 99 24.03 -8.60 9.48
C ASN A 99 23.80 -10.00 8.88
N GLY A 100 22.63 -10.27 8.28
CA GLY A 100 22.28 -11.57 7.72
C GLY A 100 21.91 -12.62 8.77
N ILE A 101 21.63 -12.20 10.01
CA ILE A 101 21.28 -13.09 11.12
C ILE A 101 19.76 -13.09 11.31
N LEU A 102 19.16 -14.27 11.14
CA LEU A 102 17.80 -14.57 11.53
C LEU A 102 17.78 -14.98 13.00
N THR A 103 16.95 -14.33 13.81
CA THR A 103 16.76 -14.70 15.23
C THR A 103 15.35 -15.22 15.46
N MET A 104 15.17 -16.08 16.46
CA MET A 104 13.84 -16.63 16.78
C MET A 104 12.83 -15.52 17.10
N ASN A 105 13.23 -14.52 17.89
CA ASN A 105 12.36 -13.40 18.25
C ASN A 105 11.91 -12.58 17.03
N ASN A 106 12.82 -12.33 16.08
CA ASN A 106 12.46 -11.63 14.85
C ASN A 106 11.52 -12.47 13.97
N LEU A 107 11.72 -13.78 13.93
CA LEU A 107 10.85 -14.69 13.18
C LEU A 107 9.44 -14.71 13.76
N ILE A 108 9.30 -14.87 15.07
CA ILE A 108 7.99 -14.83 15.76
C ILE A 108 7.27 -13.53 15.43
N LYS A 109 7.94 -12.39 15.62
CA LYS A 109 7.38 -11.08 15.32
C LYS A 109 6.95 -10.96 13.86
N ALA A 110 7.78 -11.42 12.92
CA ALA A 110 7.45 -11.36 11.50
C ALA A 110 6.26 -12.27 11.13
N LEU A 111 6.11 -13.42 11.77
CA LEU A 111 4.95 -14.30 11.57
C LEU A 111 3.66 -13.64 12.11
N GLU A 112 3.73 -13.03 13.29
CA GLU A 112 2.62 -12.27 13.89
C GLU A 112 2.22 -11.07 13.01
N ASP A 113 3.19 -10.26 12.58
CA ASP A 113 2.98 -9.08 11.72
C ASP A 113 2.33 -9.46 10.36
N ASN A 114 2.58 -10.69 9.87
CA ASN A 114 2.00 -11.21 8.64
C ASN A 114 0.72 -12.04 8.87
N SER A 115 0.18 -12.06 10.10
CA SER A 115 -1.04 -12.80 10.48
C SER A 115 -0.95 -14.31 10.20
N VAL A 116 0.25 -14.89 10.28
CA VAL A 116 0.50 -16.32 10.10
C VAL A 116 0.46 -17.00 11.48
N GLY A 117 -0.75 -17.33 11.95
CA GLY A 117 -0.96 -17.90 13.30
C GLY A 117 -1.03 -19.44 13.36
N ASN A 118 -1.04 -20.13 12.22
CA ASN A 118 -1.22 -21.59 12.15
C ASN A 118 0.11 -22.37 12.15
N ILE A 119 1.26 -21.69 12.10
CA ILE A 119 2.58 -22.31 11.96
C ILE A 119 3.39 -22.08 13.22
N ASN A 120 3.93 -23.18 13.75
CA ASN A 120 4.88 -23.14 14.85
C ASN A 120 6.26 -22.67 14.32
N PRO A 121 6.86 -21.60 14.87
CA PRO A 121 8.15 -21.06 14.41
C PRO A 121 9.31 -22.04 14.52
N GLU A 122 9.34 -22.87 15.57
CA GLU A 122 10.38 -23.89 15.77
C GLU A 122 10.33 -24.96 14.66
N ASN A 123 9.14 -25.42 14.29
CA ASN A 123 8.94 -26.38 13.20
C ASN A 123 9.40 -25.81 11.86
N LEU A 124 9.14 -24.52 11.62
CA LEU A 124 9.57 -23.83 10.40
C LEU A 124 11.10 -23.73 10.31
N ILE A 125 11.76 -23.39 11.42
CA ILE A 125 13.22 -23.38 11.51
C ILE A 125 13.76 -24.79 11.26
N GLN A 126 13.20 -25.80 11.92
CA GLN A 126 13.66 -27.19 11.77
C GLN A 126 13.55 -27.68 10.33
N ALA A 127 12.43 -27.41 9.66
CA ALA A 127 12.23 -27.74 8.25
C ALA A 127 13.21 -26.97 7.35
N SER A 128 13.48 -25.70 7.65
CA SER A 128 14.39 -24.88 6.84
C SER A 128 15.86 -25.27 7.03
N GLU A 129 16.26 -25.69 8.23
CA GLU A 129 17.57 -26.29 8.50
C GLU A 129 17.72 -27.64 7.78
N SER A 130 16.70 -28.51 7.83
CA SER A 130 16.76 -29.84 7.20
C SER A 130 16.75 -29.78 5.67
N GLU A 131 16.05 -28.81 5.08
CA GLU A 131 16.08 -28.53 3.64
C GLU A 131 17.33 -27.75 3.19
N GLY A 132 18.16 -27.28 4.13
CA GLY A 132 19.43 -26.62 3.83
C GLY A 132 19.30 -25.19 3.31
N TYR A 133 18.27 -24.43 3.70
CA TYR A 133 18.22 -22.99 3.39
C TYR A 133 18.95 -22.12 4.41
N ILE A 134 19.00 -22.59 5.66
CA ILE A 134 19.62 -21.88 6.76
C ILE A 134 20.50 -22.84 7.56
N ILE A 135 21.49 -22.29 8.25
CA ILE A 135 22.36 -23.01 9.17
C ILE A 135 22.44 -22.26 10.50
N ARG A 136 22.50 -23.02 11.59
CA ARG A 136 22.66 -22.45 12.94
C ARG A 136 24.01 -21.75 13.07
N SER A 137 23.97 -20.46 13.39
CA SER A 137 25.15 -19.63 13.65
C SER A 137 25.32 -19.29 15.13
N GLY A 138 24.31 -19.54 15.97
CA GLY A 138 24.36 -19.34 17.42
C GLY A 138 23.12 -19.85 18.15
N VAL A 139 23.02 -19.55 19.44
CA VAL A 139 21.81 -19.86 20.23
C VAL A 139 20.66 -19.01 19.72
N ASN A 140 19.61 -19.66 19.21
CA ASN A 140 18.45 -19.02 18.58
C ASN A 140 18.80 -18.08 17.42
N GLN A 141 19.87 -18.41 16.69
CA GLN A 141 20.39 -17.62 15.57
C GLN A 141 20.75 -18.51 14.39
N TRP A 142 20.38 -18.05 13.19
CA TRP A 142 20.62 -18.73 11.93
C TRP A 142 21.09 -17.75 10.85
N THR A 143 21.83 -18.28 9.88
CA THR A 143 22.28 -17.56 8.70
C THR A 143 21.86 -18.34 7.46
N TRP A 144 21.60 -17.63 6.35
CA TRP A 144 21.25 -18.25 5.08
C TRP A 144 22.46 -18.91 4.42
N LEU A 145 22.22 -20.05 3.77
CA LEU A 145 23.21 -20.74 2.92
C LEU A 145 23.21 -20.18 1.48
#